data_AF-A0A0W0YPZ7-F1
#
_entry.id   AF-A0A0W0YPZ7-F1
#
_cell.length_a   1.000
_cell.length_b   1.000
_cell.length_c   1.000
_cell.angle_alpha   90.00
_cell.angle_beta   90.00
_cell.angle_gamma   90.00
#
_symmetry.space_group_name_H-M   'P 1'
#
loop_
_entity.id
_entity.type
_entity.pdbx_description
1 polymer ?
#
loop_
_entity_poly.entity_id
_entity_poly.type
_entity_poly.pdbx_seq_one_letter_code
_entity_poly.pdbx_strand_id
1 'polypeptide(L)'
;MTWRILSAFYMLVMTLLFSSNAVALHVELMETSPASPTVLYQDEALYVLIHYKSERPLRFQAVGKYRDQEIMVNVRLNPSQAYPEGEGQAIAWVAYDKPTEIDALKVTVYNENWQPLETKMMMLSAIWQEGNSQRTHSQAPWVKRLNQEQQASVSKSQEPLSWWDVLFFQLLYLSVPLYWILQITVLLRWPEEWRKTACLPLLISIPLLVYTLYALYKQSNLWPLMMLFITPITLLILLVIMIYKKMHTR
;
A
#
# COMPACT_ATOMS: atom_id res chain seq x y z
N MET A 1 -4.83 24.49 60.68
CA MET A 1 -5.95 24.83 59.76
C MET A 1 -5.48 25.16 58.34
N THR A 2 -4.19 25.34 58.08
CA THR A 2 -3.61 25.73 56.78
C THR A 2 -3.38 24.56 55.80
N TRP A 3 -3.12 23.34 56.30
CA TRP A 3 -2.82 22.16 55.46
C TRP A 3 -4.03 21.63 54.67
N ARG A 4 -5.24 21.79 55.20
CA ARG A 4 -6.49 21.34 54.55
C ARG A 4 -6.92 22.25 53.39
N ILE A 5 -6.54 23.53 53.44
CA ILE A 5 -6.85 24.51 52.39
C ILE A 5 -5.86 24.35 51.24
N LEU A 6 -4.57 24.10 51.55
CA LEU A 6 -3.53 23.89 50.54
C LEU A 6 -3.74 22.60 49.73
N SER A 7 -4.22 21.53 50.39
CA SER A 7 -4.54 20.25 49.73
C SER A 7 -5.80 20.31 48.85
N ALA A 8 -6.82 21.06 49.28
CA ALA A 8 -8.01 21.30 48.47
C ALA A 8 -7.69 22.12 47.19
N PHE A 9 -6.78 23.08 47.30
CA PHE A 9 -6.33 23.87 46.15
C PHE A 9 -5.53 23.03 45.15
N TYR A 10 -4.65 22.14 45.64
CA TYR A 10 -3.87 21.25 44.79
C TYR A 10 -4.74 20.21 44.05
N MET A 11 -5.79 19.70 44.71
CA MET A 11 -6.78 18.82 44.08
C MET A 11 -7.61 19.55 43.01
N LEU A 12 -8.01 20.81 43.25
CA LEU A 12 -8.77 21.61 42.29
C LEU A 12 -7.95 21.93 41.02
N VAL A 13 -6.67 22.27 41.19
CA VAL A 13 -5.74 22.55 40.08
C VAL A 13 -5.45 21.26 39.27
N MET A 14 -5.32 20.11 39.93
CA MET A 14 -5.18 18.82 39.24
C MET A 14 -6.44 18.45 38.45
N THR A 15 -7.65 18.67 38.97
CA THR A 15 -8.89 18.39 38.21
C THR A 15 -9.09 19.30 36.99
N LEU A 16 -8.59 20.54 37.02
CA LEU A 16 -8.67 21.45 35.87
C LEU A 16 -7.70 21.07 34.75
N LEU A 17 -6.57 20.43 35.06
CA LEU A 17 -5.57 19.98 34.08
C LEU A 17 -5.96 18.70 33.32
N PHE A 18 -7.03 18.00 33.74
CA PHE A 18 -7.59 16.84 33.03
C PHE A 18 -8.88 17.16 32.28
N SER A 19 -9.15 18.44 31.98
CA SER A 19 -10.16 18.79 30.97
C SER A 19 -9.62 18.36 29.60
N SER A 20 -9.81 17.09 29.24
CA SER A 20 -9.61 16.64 27.87
C SER A 20 -10.53 17.47 27.00
N ASN A 21 -9.96 18.38 26.19
CA ASN A 21 -10.70 18.96 25.08
C ASN A 21 -11.25 17.79 24.29
N ALA A 22 -12.56 17.58 24.37
CA ALA A 22 -13.25 16.62 23.53
C ALA A 22 -13.07 17.15 22.11
N VAL A 23 -12.11 16.58 21.39
CA VAL A 23 -11.86 16.92 19.99
C VAL A 23 -13.19 16.78 19.27
N ALA A 24 -13.62 17.86 18.60
CA ALA A 24 -14.82 17.86 17.80
C ALA A 24 -14.59 16.97 16.55
N LEU A 25 -14.73 15.66 16.73
CA LEU A 25 -14.71 14.66 15.68
C LEU A 25 -16.14 14.29 15.34
N HIS A 26 -16.56 14.63 14.12
CA HIS A 26 -17.84 14.24 13.57
C HIS A 26 -17.61 13.56 12.23
N VAL A 27 -18.04 12.30 12.11
CA VAL A 27 -17.93 11.52 10.88
C VAL A 27 -19.27 10.87 10.60
N GLU A 28 -19.74 11.02 9.37
CA GLU A 28 -21.00 10.45 8.89
C GLU A 28 -20.78 9.70 7.57
N LEU A 29 -21.39 8.52 7.46
CA LEU A 29 -21.40 7.72 6.23
C LEU A 29 -22.69 8.06 5.48
N MET A 30 -22.58 8.72 4.33
CA MET A 30 -23.72 9.33 3.65
C MET A 30 -24.42 8.36 2.70
N GLU A 31 -23.67 7.80 1.74
CA GLU A 31 -24.20 6.92 0.70
C GLU A 31 -23.12 6.01 0.11
N THR A 32 -23.54 4.97 -0.61
CA THR A 32 -22.64 4.08 -1.35
C THR A 32 -22.84 4.20 -2.85
N SER A 33 -21.78 3.91 -3.58
CA SER A 33 -21.81 3.74 -5.03
C SER A 33 -21.07 2.44 -5.39
N PRO A 34 -21.73 1.46 -6.05
CA PRO A 34 -23.16 1.44 -6.38
C PRO A 34 -24.06 1.50 -5.13
N ALA A 35 -25.29 1.98 -5.32
CA ALA A 35 -26.27 2.02 -4.25
C ALA A 35 -26.67 0.60 -3.82
N SER A 36 -26.84 0.39 -2.52
CA SER A 36 -27.31 -0.88 -1.96
C SER A 36 -28.84 -1.05 -2.17
N PRO A 37 -29.34 -2.27 -2.45
CA PRO A 37 -28.59 -3.52 -2.64
C PRO A 37 -27.86 -3.57 -3.99
N THR A 38 -26.68 -4.17 -4.03
CA THR A 38 -25.89 -4.29 -5.27
C THR A 38 -25.27 -5.66 -5.45
N VAL A 39 -25.09 -6.03 -6.71
CA VAL A 39 -24.23 -7.13 -7.14
C VAL A 39 -23.02 -6.51 -7.80
N LEU A 40 -21.83 -6.96 -7.42
CA LEU A 40 -20.54 -6.53 -7.93
C LEU A 40 -19.82 -7.74 -8.53
N TYR A 41 -18.90 -7.49 -9.44
CA TYR A 41 -18.04 -8.52 -10.00
C TYR A 41 -16.64 -8.45 -9.41
N GLN A 42 -15.80 -9.41 -9.79
CA GLN A 42 -14.43 -9.50 -9.30
C GLN A 42 -13.69 -8.16 -9.43
N ASP A 43 -13.05 -7.73 -8.34
CA ASP A 43 -12.29 -6.48 -8.23
C ASP A 43 -13.10 -5.18 -8.40
N GLU A 44 -14.43 -5.25 -8.54
CA GLU A 44 -15.28 -4.05 -8.53
C GLU A 44 -15.42 -3.49 -7.12
N ALA A 45 -15.25 -2.18 -7.00
CA ALA A 45 -15.25 -1.49 -5.72
C ALA A 45 -16.65 -1.03 -5.31
N LEU A 46 -16.98 -1.28 -4.05
CA LEU A 46 -18.05 -0.60 -3.35
C LEU A 46 -17.46 0.65 -2.67
N TYR A 47 -17.84 1.82 -3.16
CA TYR A 47 -17.41 3.11 -2.62
C TYR A 47 -18.39 3.60 -1.55
N VAL A 48 -17.89 4.28 -0.53
CA VAL A 48 -18.68 5.01 0.47
C VAL A 48 -18.26 6.48 0.51
N LEU A 49 -19.25 7.37 0.49
CA LEU A 49 -19.08 8.80 0.70
C LEU A 49 -19.10 9.10 2.20
N ILE A 50 -18.06 9.79 2.65
CA ILE A 50 -17.87 10.13 4.06
C ILE A 50 -17.87 11.65 4.19
N HIS A 51 -18.74 12.20 5.04
CA HIS A 51 -18.64 13.59 5.47
C HIS A 51 -17.92 13.64 6.81
N TYR A 52 -16.97 14.55 6.97
CA TYR A 52 -16.23 14.66 8.22
C TYR A 52 -16.00 16.11 8.63
N LYS A 53 -15.88 16.30 9.95
CA LYS A 53 -15.37 17.51 10.59
C LYS A 53 -14.42 17.12 11.71
N SER A 54 -13.20 17.64 11.66
CA SER A 54 -12.13 17.27 12.59
C SER A 54 -11.13 18.40 12.78
N GLU A 55 -10.58 18.52 13.98
CA GLU A 55 -9.49 19.47 14.28
C GLU A 55 -8.10 18.91 13.93
N ARG A 56 -8.04 17.71 13.35
CA ARG A 56 -6.80 17.03 13.00
C ARG A 56 -6.97 16.18 11.74
N PRO A 57 -5.89 15.91 10.98
CA PRO A 57 -5.97 15.05 9.80
C PRO A 57 -6.50 13.65 10.11
N LEU A 58 -7.32 13.13 9.21
CA LEU A 58 -7.99 11.84 9.36
C LEU A 58 -7.66 10.88 8.21
N ARG A 59 -7.66 9.58 8.51
CA ARG A 59 -7.59 8.50 7.51
C ARG A 59 -8.82 7.62 7.65
N PHE A 60 -9.31 7.10 6.53
CA PHE A 60 -10.51 6.25 6.48
C PHE A 60 -10.21 4.94 5.78
N GLN A 61 -10.61 3.83 6.38
CA GLN A 61 -10.46 2.49 5.81
C GLN A 61 -11.78 1.73 5.91
N ALA A 62 -12.28 1.27 4.77
CA ALA A 62 -13.52 0.51 4.69
C ALA A 62 -13.24 -1.00 4.64
N VAL A 63 -14.00 -1.79 5.40
CA VAL A 63 -13.96 -3.26 5.43
C VAL A 63 -15.40 -3.78 5.44
N GLY A 64 -15.68 -4.83 4.67
CA GLY A 64 -16.97 -5.50 4.68
C GLY A 64 -17.16 -6.41 5.90
N LYS A 65 -18.39 -6.49 6.41
CA LYS A 65 -18.81 -7.42 7.45
C LYS A 65 -19.93 -8.33 6.95
N TYR A 66 -19.95 -9.56 7.46
CA TYR A 66 -21.07 -10.49 7.33
C TYR A 66 -21.32 -11.18 8.67
N ARG A 67 -22.55 -11.13 9.19
CA ARG A 67 -22.94 -11.71 10.49
C ARG A 67 -21.98 -11.31 11.61
N ASP A 68 -21.72 -10.01 11.70
CA ASP A 68 -20.80 -9.39 12.65
C ASP A 68 -19.32 -9.75 12.55
N GLN A 69 -18.91 -10.52 11.54
CA GLN A 69 -17.50 -10.84 11.29
C GLN A 69 -16.93 -9.98 10.17
N GLU A 70 -15.72 -9.47 10.34
CA GLU A 70 -15.00 -8.75 9.29
C GLU A 70 -14.45 -9.73 8.26
N ILE A 71 -14.68 -9.44 6.98
CA ILE A 71 -14.16 -10.25 5.88
C ILE A 71 -12.86 -9.63 5.39
N MET A 72 -11.75 -10.15 5.91
CA MET A 72 -10.38 -9.71 5.59
C MET A 72 -9.67 -10.62 4.57
N VAL A 73 -10.28 -11.76 4.24
CA VAL A 73 -9.75 -12.68 3.23
C VAL A 73 -10.08 -12.10 1.85
N ASN A 74 -9.12 -12.14 0.92
CA ASN A 74 -9.35 -11.76 -0.49
C ASN A 74 -9.81 -10.30 -0.72
N VAL A 75 -9.58 -9.45 0.28
CA VAL A 75 -10.04 -8.06 0.29
C VAL A 75 -9.00 -7.14 -0.36
N ARG A 76 -9.48 -6.16 -1.13
CA ARG A 76 -8.74 -4.99 -1.57
C ARG A 76 -9.32 -3.76 -0.88
N LEU A 77 -8.44 -2.97 -0.28
CA LEU A 77 -8.81 -1.81 0.51
C LEU A 77 -8.38 -0.53 -0.19
N ASN A 78 -9.10 0.55 0.09
CA ASN A 78 -8.73 1.87 -0.40
C ASN A 78 -7.36 2.33 0.12
N PRO A 79 -6.61 3.11 -0.69
CA PRO A 79 -5.48 3.88 -0.17
C PRO A 79 -5.99 4.82 0.92
N SER A 80 -5.47 4.71 2.14
CA SER A 80 -5.97 5.50 3.27
C SER A 80 -5.08 6.72 3.50
N GLN A 81 -5.16 7.69 2.60
CA GLN A 81 -4.42 8.95 2.72
C GLN A 81 -4.93 9.79 3.90
N ALA A 82 -4.09 10.71 4.38
CA ALA A 82 -4.51 11.70 5.36
C ALA A 82 -5.32 12.81 4.66
N TYR A 83 -6.58 12.94 5.04
CA TYR A 83 -7.44 14.07 4.70
C TYR A 83 -7.15 15.23 5.65
N PRO A 84 -7.13 16.49 5.18
CA PRO A 84 -6.79 17.64 6.00
C PRO A 84 -7.81 17.85 7.13
N GLU A 85 -7.36 18.54 8.19
CA GLU A 85 -8.24 19.07 9.22
C GLU A 85 -9.28 20.07 8.65
N GLY A 86 -10.32 20.32 9.43
CA GLY A 86 -11.49 21.11 9.04
C GLY A 86 -12.68 20.22 8.67
N GLU A 87 -13.52 20.75 7.79
CA GLU A 87 -14.72 20.08 7.28
C GLU A 87 -14.51 19.69 5.82
N GLY A 88 -14.90 18.46 5.46
CA GLY A 88 -14.65 17.95 4.12
C GLY A 88 -15.38 16.66 3.80
N GLN A 89 -15.17 16.21 2.56
CA GLN A 89 -15.65 14.93 2.06
C GLN A 89 -14.48 13.99 1.81
N ALA A 90 -14.67 12.73 2.14
CA ALA A 90 -13.71 11.66 1.92
C ALA A 90 -14.35 10.47 1.23
N ILE A 91 -13.52 9.64 0.64
CA ILE A 91 -13.92 8.40 -0.03
C ILE A 91 -13.16 7.24 0.61
N ALA A 92 -13.88 6.17 0.89
CA ALA A 92 -13.30 4.87 1.18
C ALA A 92 -13.97 3.83 0.28
N TRP A 93 -13.29 2.71 0.07
CA TRP A 93 -13.83 1.65 -0.75
C TRP A 93 -13.27 0.29 -0.37
N VAL A 94 -14.06 -0.74 -0.64
CA VAL A 94 -13.71 -2.13 -0.48
C VAL A 94 -14.04 -2.89 -1.76
N ALA A 95 -13.21 -3.86 -2.13
CA ALA A 95 -13.47 -4.81 -3.21
C ALA A 95 -13.00 -6.20 -2.80
N TYR A 96 -13.54 -7.24 -3.43
CA TYR A 96 -13.13 -8.62 -3.19
C TYR A 96 -12.76 -9.31 -4.50
N ASP A 97 -11.70 -10.13 -4.47
CA ASP A 97 -11.23 -10.87 -5.65
C ASP A 97 -11.92 -12.25 -5.80
N LYS A 98 -12.69 -12.68 -4.79
CA LYS A 98 -13.50 -13.90 -4.76
C LYS A 98 -14.96 -13.60 -4.42
N PRO A 99 -15.89 -14.50 -4.79
CA PRO A 99 -17.28 -14.39 -4.39
C PRO A 99 -17.41 -14.17 -2.88
N THR A 100 -18.07 -13.08 -2.52
CA THR A 100 -18.14 -12.58 -1.14
C THR A 100 -19.48 -11.89 -0.93
N GLU A 101 -20.07 -12.03 0.24
CA GLU A 101 -21.31 -11.37 0.62
C GLU A 101 -21.07 -10.55 1.88
N ILE A 102 -21.61 -9.34 1.94
CA ILE A 102 -21.56 -8.47 3.12
C ILE A 102 -22.95 -7.92 3.44
N ASP A 103 -23.24 -7.82 4.74
CA ASP A 103 -24.47 -7.24 5.31
C ASP A 103 -24.23 -5.87 5.98
N ALA A 104 -22.97 -5.49 6.13
CA ALA A 104 -22.58 -4.18 6.63
C ALA A 104 -21.21 -3.75 6.09
N LEU A 105 -21.01 -2.44 6.06
CA LEU A 105 -19.73 -1.80 5.80
C LEU A 105 -19.23 -1.14 7.09
N LYS A 106 -18.04 -1.54 7.53
CA LYS A 106 -17.33 -0.93 8.65
C LYS A 106 -16.31 0.06 8.10
N VAL A 107 -16.36 1.31 8.57
CA VAL A 107 -15.34 2.32 8.27
C VAL A 107 -14.61 2.66 9.57
N THR A 108 -13.32 2.37 9.61
CA THR A 108 -12.46 2.76 10.74
C THR A 108 -11.82 4.10 10.45
N VAL A 109 -11.94 5.03 11.40
CA VAL A 109 -11.35 6.37 11.35
C VAL A 109 -10.05 6.33 12.15
N TYR A 110 -8.95 6.73 11.51
CA TYR A 110 -7.65 6.85 12.16
C TYR A 110 -7.16 8.29 12.14
N ASN A 111 -6.23 8.63 13.03
CA ASN A 111 -5.42 9.84 12.89
C ASN A 111 -4.32 9.66 11.81
N GLU A 112 -3.55 10.72 11.59
CA GLU A 112 -2.42 10.71 10.65
C GLU A 112 -1.40 9.57 10.90
N ASN A 113 -1.24 9.16 12.17
CA ASN A 113 -0.31 8.14 12.64
C ASN A 113 -0.93 6.73 12.76
N TRP A 114 -2.06 6.48 12.09
CA TRP A 114 -2.75 5.17 12.09
C TRP A 114 -3.24 4.70 13.47
N GLN A 115 -3.43 5.60 14.43
CA GLN A 115 -4.10 5.26 15.68
C GLN A 115 -5.62 5.33 15.48
N PRO A 116 -6.36 4.26 15.82
CA PRO A 116 -7.82 4.25 15.64
C PRO A 116 -8.47 5.25 16.60
N LEU A 117 -9.39 6.06 16.06
CA LEU A 117 -10.15 7.06 16.82
C LEU A 117 -11.58 6.60 17.06
N GLU A 118 -12.28 6.19 16.00
CA GLU A 118 -13.63 5.65 16.08
C GLU A 118 -13.94 4.73 14.90
N THR A 119 -15.09 4.05 14.96
CA THR A 119 -15.61 3.21 13.89
C THR A 119 -17.03 3.61 13.58
N LYS A 120 -17.35 3.73 12.29
CA LYS A 120 -18.72 3.89 11.80
C LYS A 120 -19.16 2.64 11.06
N MET A 121 -20.45 2.38 11.07
CA MET A 121 -21.04 1.22 10.41
C MET A 121 -22.24 1.67 9.58
N MET A 122 -22.37 1.10 8.39
CA MET A 122 -23.50 1.29 7.50
C MET A 122 -24.05 -0.08 7.12
N MET A 123 -25.33 -0.32 7.41
CA MET A 123 -26.01 -1.55 7.00
C MET A 123 -26.31 -1.50 5.51
N LEU A 124 -25.97 -2.56 4.77
CA LEU A 124 -26.16 -2.63 3.32
C LEU A 124 -26.14 -4.09 2.85
N SER A 125 -26.48 -4.34 1.58
CA SER A 125 -26.37 -5.66 0.97
C SER A 125 -25.52 -5.56 -0.28
N ALA A 126 -24.35 -6.19 -0.27
CA ALA A 126 -23.50 -6.28 -1.46
C ALA A 126 -22.97 -7.70 -1.65
N ILE A 127 -23.04 -8.19 -2.89
CA ILE A 127 -22.61 -9.54 -3.27
C ILE A 127 -21.61 -9.42 -4.41
N TRP A 128 -20.39 -9.91 -4.20
CA TRP A 128 -19.40 -10.12 -5.25
C TRP A 128 -19.63 -11.49 -5.90
N GLN A 129 -19.70 -11.53 -7.22
CA GLN A 129 -19.84 -12.73 -8.02
C GLN A 129 -18.60 -12.98 -8.88
N GLU A 130 -18.44 -14.23 -9.32
CA GLU A 130 -17.37 -14.61 -10.25
C GLU A 130 -17.69 -14.16 -11.68
N GLY A 131 -16.67 -13.75 -12.42
CA GLY A 131 -16.78 -13.29 -13.80
C GLY A 131 -16.48 -11.80 -13.98
N ASN A 132 -16.49 -11.36 -15.24
CA ASN A 132 -16.32 -9.96 -15.60
C ASN A 132 -17.69 -9.28 -15.74
N SER A 133 -17.80 -8.03 -15.30
CA SER A 133 -19.05 -7.30 -15.42
C SER A 133 -19.46 -7.13 -16.88
N GLN A 134 -20.67 -7.57 -17.21
CA GLN A 134 -21.31 -7.24 -18.48
C GLN A 134 -22.05 -5.90 -18.42
N ARG A 135 -22.18 -5.31 -17.23
CA ARG A 135 -22.82 -4.02 -16.99
C ARG A 135 -21.85 -3.10 -16.25
N THR A 136 -21.49 -1.98 -16.87
CA THR A 136 -20.84 -0.87 -16.16
C THR A 136 -21.85 -0.29 -15.17
N HIS A 137 -21.64 -0.49 -13.87
CA HIS A 137 -22.43 0.20 -12.87
C HIS A 137 -22.23 1.71 -13.04
N SER A 138 -23.33 2.47 -13.16
CA SER A 138 -23.27 3.92 -13.21
C SER A 138 -22.79 4.42 -11.84
N GLN A 139 -21.54 4.86 -11.78
CA GLN A 139 -20.97 5.40 -10.56
C GLN A 139 -21.57 6.77 -10.26
N ALA A 140 -21.78 7.07 -8.99
CA ALA A 140 -22.20 8.40 -8.58
C ALA A 140 -21.15 9.46 -8.98
N PRO A 141 -21.55 10.71 -9.32
CA PRO A 141 -20.62 11.73 -9.81
C PRO A 141 -19.47 12.05 -8.85
N TRP A 142 -19.70 11.94 -7.54
CA TRP A 142 -18.68 12.19 -6.52
C TRP A 142 -17.55 11.17 -6.54
N VAL A 143 -17.80 9.92 -6.96
CA VAL A 143 -16.78 8.85 -6.98
C VAL A 143 -15.62 9.27 -7.85
N LYS A 144 -15.92 9.75 -9.06
CA LYS A 144 -14.90 10.21 -10.00
C LYS A 144 -14.10 11.39 -9.44
N ARG A 145 -14.79 12.39 -8.87
CA ARG A 145 -14.16 13.57 -8.29
C ARG A 145 -13.25 13.22 -7.10
N LEU A 146 -13.77 12.48 -6.13
CA LEU A 146 -13.02 12.15 -4.91
C LEU A 146 -11.85 11.18 -5.18
N ASN A 147 -12.00 10.23 -6.12
CA ASN A 147 -10.87 9.40 -6.55
C ASN A 147 -9.78 10.24 -7.22
N GLN A 148 -10.15 11.23 -8.03
CA GLN A 148 -9.18 12.15 -8.64
C GLN A 148 -8.47 13.01 -7.60
N GLU A 149 -9.20 13.55 -6.62
CA GLU A 149 -8.63 14.29 -5.49
C GLU A 149 -7.67 13.41 -4.69
N GLN A 150 -8.06 12.18 -4.38
CA GLN A 150 -7.23 11.19 -3.68
C GLN A 150 -5.95 10.84 -4.46
N GLN A 151 -6.06 10.58 -5.76
CA GLN A 151 -4.90 10.30 -6.59
C GLN A 151 -3.96 11.51 -6.68
N ALA A 152 -4.50 12.74 -6.73
CA ALA A 152 -3.72 13.95 -6.76
C ALA A 152 -2.94 14.19 -5.46
N SER A 153 -3.50 13.89 -4.29
CA SER A 153 -2.80 14.02 -3.00
C SER A 153 -1.69 12.99 -2.82
N VAL A 154 -1.87 11.74 -3.30
CA VAL A 154 -0.78 10.74 -3.30
C VAL A 154 0.39 11.20 -4.18
N SER A 155 0.10 11.84 -5.33
CA SER A 155 1.13 12.38 -6.22
C SER A 155 1.83 13.62 -5.66
N LYS A 156 1.11 14.48 -4.91
CA LYS A 156 1.67 15.72 -4.32
C LYS A 156 2.68 15.47 -3.20
N SER A 157 2.54 14.36 -2.46
CA SER A 157 3.46 14.00 -1.37
C SER A 157 4.75 13.33 -1.85
N GLN A 158 4.97 13.20 -3.16
CA GLN A 158 6.27 12.77 -3.68
C GLN A 158 7.22 13.96 -3.59
N GLU A 159 8.06 13.98 -2.55
CA GLU A 159 9.23 14.87 -2.56
C GLU A 159 10.03 14.62 -3.85
N PRO A 160 10.56 15.68 -4.50
CA PRO A 160 11.36 15.50 -5.69
C PRO A 160 12.53 14.58 -5.33
N LEU A 161 12.69 13.49 -6.09
CA LEU A 161 13.79 12.55 -5.92
C LEU A 161 15.11 13.32 -5.86
N SER A 162 15.90 13.06 -4.83
CA SER A 162 17.25 13.60 -4.76
C SER A 162 18.03 13.11 -5.97
N TRP A 163 19.03 13.88 -6.40
CA TRP A 163 19.93 13.44 -7.47
C TRP A 163 20.63 12.11 -7.11
N TRP A 164 20.87 11.85 -5.82
CA TRP A 164 21.38 10.57 -5.32
C TRP A 164 20.40 9.43 -5.54
N ASP A 165 19.09 9.66 -5.33
CA ASP A 165 18.05 8.66 -5.57
C ASP A 165 17.97 8.33 -7.05
N VAL A 166 17.99 9.37 -7.90
CA VAL A 166 17.98 9.20 -9.36
C VAL A 166 19.18 8.38 -9.81
N LEU A 167 20.39 8.70 -9.35
CA LEU A 167 21.60 7.98 -9.69
C LEU A 167 21.56 6.54 -9.17
N PHE A 168 21.06 6.32 -7.95
CA PHE A 168 20.88 4.99 -7.38
C PHE A 168 19.93 4.14 -8.23
N PHE A 169 18.75 4.66 -8.58
CA PHE A 169 17.81 3.93 -9.44
C PHE A 169 18.41 3.65 -10.83
N GLN A 170 19.11 4.62 -11.43
CA GLN A 170 19.80 4.40 -12.71
C GLN A 170 20.82 3.26 -12.64
N LEU A 171 21.62 3.20 -11.56
CA LEU A 171 22.57 2.11 -11.33
C LEU A 171 21.86 0.76 -11.14
N LEU A 172 20.74 0.72 -10.42
CA LEU A 172 19.93 -0.49 -10.27
C LEU A 172 19.42 -0.99 -11.64
N TYR A 173 18.84 -0.11 -12.44
CA TYR A 173 18.37 -0.47 -13.79
C TYR A 173 19.51 -0.91 -14.70
N LEU A 174 20.65 -0.24 -14.66
CA LEU A 174 21.82 -0.57 -15.49
C LEU A 174 22.49 -1.89 -15.06
N SER A 175 22.39 -2.26 -13.78
CA SER A 175 22.97 -3.50 -13.25
C SER A 175 22.45 -4.74 -13.98
N VAL A 176 21.19 -4.73 -14.42
CA VAL A 176 20.53 -5.87 -15.08
C VAL A 176 21.19 -6.22 -16.42
N PRO A 177 21.18 -5.34 -17.44
CA PRO A 177 21.86 -5.64 -18.70
C PRO A 177 23.37 -5.82 -18.52
N LEU A 178 24.00 -5.05 -17.64
CA LEU A 178 25.45 -5.14 -17.38
C LEU A 178 25.83 -6.53 -16.85
N TYR A 179 25.06 -7.07 -15.90
CA TYR A 179 25.27 -8.42 -15.36
C TYR A 179 25.20 -9.47 -16.46
N TRP A 180 24.14 -9.49 -17.27
CA TRP A 180 23.98 -10.50 -18.31
C TRP A 180 25.07 -10.42 -19.38
N ILE A 181 25.45 -9.22 -19.80
CA ILE A 181 26.56 -9.03 -20.76
C ILE A 181 27.86 -9.59 -20.19
N LEU A 182 28.21 -9.25 -18.94
CA LEU A 182 29.43 -9.72 -18.30
C LEU A 182 29.40 -11.24 -18.07
N GLN A 183 28.29 -11.76 -17.57
CA GLN A 183 28.11 -13.19 -17.30
C GLN A 183 28.28 -14.01 -18.58
N ILE A 184 27.63 -13.61 -19.69
CA ILE A 184 27.79 -14.27 -21.00
C ILE A 184 29.24 -14.15 -21.49
N THR A 185 29.84 -12.96 -21.40
CA THR A 185 31.22 -12.74 -21.85
C THR A 185 32.21 -13.62 -21.11
N VAL A 186 32.07 -13.74 -19.79
CA VAL A 186 32.90 -14.59 -18.95
C VAL A 186 32.75 -16.07 -19.34
N LEU A 187 31.52 -16.55 -19.51
CA LEU A 187 31.27 -17.94 -19.90
C LEU A 187 31.83 -18.27 -21.29
N LEU A 188 31.81 -17.33 -22.24
CA LEU A 188 32.33 -17.54 -23.59
C LEU A 188 33.87 -17.47 -23.65
N ARG A 189 34.49 -16.58 -22.87
CA ARG A 189 35.93 -16.27 -23.01
C ARG A 189 36.84 -17.00 -22.03
N TRP A 190 36.34 -17.46 -20.89
CA TRP A 190 37.21 -18.05 -19.86
C TRP A 190 37.46 -19.54 -20.08
N PRO A 191 38.66 -20.04 -19.71
CA PRO A 191 38.98 -21.47 -19.74
C PRO A 191 38.13 -22.26 -18.73
N GLU A 192 37.99 -23.57 -18.97
CA GLU A 192 37.04 -24.44 -18.26
C GLU A 192 37.13 -24.39 -16.73
N GLU A 193 38.33 -24.31 -16.17
CA GLU A 193 38.55 -24.28 -14.72
C GLU A 193 37.86 -23.08 -14.05
N TRP A 194 38.02 -21.90 -14.66
CA TRP A 194 37.41 -20.65 -14.15
C TRP A 194 35.95 -20.50 -14.56
N ARG A 195 35.53 -21.17 -15.63
CA ARG A 195 34.14 -21.16 -16.11
C ARG A 195 33.20 -21.78 -15.08
N LYS A 196 33.62 -22.85 -14.39
CA LYS A 196 32.82 -23.50 -13.32
C LYS A 196 32.54 -22.53 -12.17
N THR A 197 33.56 -21.81 -11.70
CA THR A 197 33.41 -20.81 -10.64
C THR A 197 32.53 -19.65 -11.08
N ALA A 198 32.65 -19.22 -12.33
CA ALA A 198 31.80 -18.17 -12.91
C ALA A 198 30.33 -18.59 -13.09
N CYS A 199 29.99 -19.88 -12.96
CA CYS A 199 28.59 -20.32 -12.93
C CYS A 199 27.92 -20.08 -11.57
N LEU A 200 28.66 -19.76 -10.51
CA LEU A 200 28.08 -19.56 -9.17
C LEU A 200 26.95 -18.51 -9.15
N PRO A 201 27.08 -17.33 -9.77
CA PRO A 201 25.99 -16.35 -9.85
C PRO A 201 24.76 -16.86 -10.63
N LEU A 202 24.93 -17.79 -11.58
CA LEU A 202 23.83 -18.35 -12.36
C LEU A 202 22.84 -19.16 -11.52
N LEU A 203 23.31 -19.74 -10.41
CA LEU A 203 22.44 -20.46 -9.47
C LEU A 203 21.37 -19.53 -8.87
N ILE A 204 21.65 -18.23 -8.81
CA ILE A 204 20.71 -17.21 -8.32
C ILE A 204 19.97 -16.59 -9.50
N SER A 205 20.69 -16.19 -10.55
CA SER A 205 20.10 -15.39 -11.63
C SER A 205 19.18 -16.17 -12.57
N ILE A 206 19.40 -17.48 -12.78
CA ILE A 206 18.53 -18.30 -13.62
C ILE A 206 17.15 -18.49 -12.97
N PRO A 207 17.02 -18.97 -11.71
CA PRO A 207 15.71 -19.05 -11.06
C PRO A 207 15.00 -17.68 -10.98
N LEU A 208 15.77 -16.62 -10.73
CA LEU A 208 15.25 -15.25 -10.71
C LEU A 208 14.68 -14.82 -12.07
N LEU A 209 15.38 -15.13 -13.16
CA LEU A 209 14.91 -14.84 -14.52
C LEU A 209 13.62 -15.61 -14.83
N VAL A 210 13.57 -16.90 -14.48
CA VAL A 210 12.37 -17.74 -14.66
C VAL A 210 11.19 -17.17 -13.89
N TYR A 211 11.38 -16.81 -12.61
CA TYR A 211 10.35 -16.16 -11.80
C TYR A 211 9.87 -14.84 -12.42
N THR A 212 10.80 -14.01 -12.88
CA THR A 212 10.52 -12.70 -13.49
C THR A 212 9.67 -12.85 -14.75
N LEU A 213 10.01 -13.81 -15.63
CA LEU A 213 9.25 -14.13 -16.84
C LEU A 213 7.87 -14.70 -16.51
N TYR A 214 7.76 -15.54 -15.48
CA TYR A 214 6.47 -16.06 -15.00
C TYR A 214 5.57 -14.93 -14.47
N ALA A 215 6.11 -14.02 -13.66
CA ALA A 215 5.38 -12.87 -13.13
C ALA A 215 4.93 -11.92 -14.26
N LEU A 216 5.77 -11.72 -15.28
CA LEU A 216 5.41 -10.95 -16.47
C LEU A 216 4.28 -11.63 -17.25
N TYR A 217 4.33 -12.95 -17.42
CA TYR A 217 3.26 -13.72 -18.05
C TYR A 217 1.93 -13.61 -17.29
N LYS A 218 1.98 -13.50 -15.96
CA LYS A 218 0.82 -13.25 -15.08
C LYS A 218 0.39 -11.78 -15.03
N GLN A 219 0.97 -10.91 -15.87
CA GLN A 219 0.68 -9.48 -15.93
C GLN A 219 0.82 -8.78 -14.56
N SER A 220 1.73 -9.26 -13.71
CA SER A 220 1.98 -8.64 -12.41
C SER A 220 2.65 -7.28 -12.60
N ASN A 221 2.11 -6.22 -12.00
CA ASN A 221 2.71 -4.87 -12.05
C ASN A 221 4.09 -4.78 -11.36
N LEU A 222 4.46 -5.79 -10.56
CA LEU A 222 5.71 -5.84 -9.81
C LEU A 222 6.69 -6.87 -10.38
N TRP A 223 6.45 -7.34 -11.62
CA TRP A 223 7.25 -8.38 -12.26
C TRP A 223 8.78 -8.12 -12.25
N PRO A 224 9.31 -6.90 -12.46
CA PRO A 224 10.76 -6.68 -12.52
C PRO A 224 11.39 -6.42 -11.15
N LEU A 225 10.58 -6.27 -10.10
CA LEU A 225 11.03 -5.72 -8.82
C LEU A 225 12.12 -6.57 -8.16
N MET A 226 11.89 -7.90 -8.09
CA MET A 226 12.87 -8.82 -7.53
C MET A 226 14.16 -8.86 -8.35
N MET A 227 14.04 -8.79 -9.68
CA MET A 227 15.20 -8.76 -10.57
C MET A 227 16.05 -7.51 -10.32
N LEU A 228 15.42 -6.35 -10.17
CA LEU A 228 16.08 -5.07 -9.97
C LEU A 228 16.85 -5.00 -8.63
N PHE A 229 16.35 -5.64 -7.57
CA PHE A 229 17.03 -5.66 -6.27
C PHE A 229 18.11 -6.75 -6.13
N ILE A 230 17.92 -7.92 -6.73
CA ILE A 230 18.85 -9.05 -6.57
C ILE A 230 20.01 -8.95 -7.56
N THR A 231 19.79 -8.42 -8.77
CA THR A 231 20.83 -8.39 -9.81
C THR A 231 22.10 -7.61 -9.44
N PRO A 232 22.04 -6.46 -8.73
CA PRO A 232 23.24 -5.77 -8.24
C PRO A 232 24.11 -6.65 -7.34
N ILE A 233 23.48 -7.50 -6.50
CA ILE A 233 24.20 -8.42 -5.61
C ILE A 233 24.86 -9.52 -6.43
N THR A 234 24.15 -10.13 -7.39
CA THR A 234 24.74 -11.16 -8.25
C THR A 234 25.84 -10.60 -9.15
N LEU A 235 25.71 -9.35 -9.60
CA LEU A 235 26.76 -8.63 -10.32
C LEU A 235 28.00 -8.44 -9.44
N LEU A 236 27.84 -8.05 -8.18
CA LEU A 236 28.96 -7.91 -7.25
C LEU A 236 29.69 -9.25 -7.04
N ILE A 237 28.96 -10.36 -6.88
CA ILE A 237 29.56 -11.70 -6.79
C ILE A 237 30.39 -12.01 -8.05
N LEU A 238 29.82 -11.76 -9.24
CA LEU A 238 30.54 -11.97 -10.50
C LEU A 238 31.81 -11.11 -10.58
N LEU A 239 31.74 -9.83 -10.19
CA LEU A 239 32.89 -8.93 -10.17
C LEU A 239 33.98 -9.40 -9.20
N VAL A 240 33.61 -9.91 -8.01
CA VAL A 240 34.56 -10.49 -7.05
C VAL A 240 35.27 -11.69 -7.68
N ILE A 241 34.55 -12.58 -8.37
CA ILE A 241 35.15 -13.72 -9.08
C ILE A 241 36.12 -13.23 -10.18
N MET A 242 35.74 -12.19 -10.93
CA MET A 242 36.59 -11.57 -11.95
C MET A 242 37.87 -10.98 -11.37
N ILE A 243 37.79 -10.26 -10.25
CA ILE A 243 38.94 -9.69 -9.56
C ILE A 243 39.83 -10.82 -9.01
N TYR A 244 39.25 -11.82 -8.35
CA TYR A 244 39.96 -12.96 -7.79
C TYR A 244 40.74 -13.73 -8.85
N LYS A 245 40.11 -14.03 -10.00
CA LYS A 245 40.81 -14.64 -11.14
C LYS A 245 41.99 -13.77 -11.59
N LYS A 246 41.77 -12.46 -11.75
CA LYS A 246 42.81 -11.53 -12.23
C LYS A 246 44.03 -11.50 -11.29
N MET A 247 43.84 -11.72 -10.00
CA MET A 247 44.93 -11.79 -9.02
C MET A 247 45.72 -13.10 -9.07
N HIS A 248 45.09 -14.23 -9.41
CA HIS A 248 45.74 -15.54 -9.51
C HIS A 248 46.25 -15.90 -10.91
N THR A 249 45.96 -15.09 -11.92
CA THR A 249 46.49 -15.27 -13.29
C THR A 249 47.50 -14.19 -13.69
N ARG A 250 47.98 -13.39 -12.72
CA ARG A 250 49.17 -12.55 -12.82
C ARG A 250 50.36 -13.28 -12.21
#